data_AF-J2LB92-F1
#
_entry.id   AF-J2LB92-F1
#
_cell.length_a   1.000
_cell.length_b   1.000
_cell.length_c   1.000
_cell.angle_alpha   90.00
_cell.angle_beta   90.00
_cell.angle_gamma   90.00
#
_symmetry.space_group_name_H-M   'P 1'
#
loop_
_entity.id
_entity.type
_entity.pdbx_description
1 polymer ?
#
loop_
_entity_poly.entity_id
_entity_poly.type
_entity_poly.pdbx_seq_one_letter_code
_entity_poly.pdbx_strand_id
1 'polypeptide(L)'
;MSGGPTHDYIVIGSGAGGAVLAARLAEEGRTVLVIEAGGDPLAKTDDGSDMPLADACRVPAFHAFASEHPGMAENHWVRHYENQEMQERDWRYSKEKDGVLYPRVRGLGGCTAHHAMIIVRPNHCDWNHIFAITGDESWKASHMQGYFERIERCRYRFLLWRWLAA
;
A
#
# COMPACT_ATOMS: atom_id res chain seq x y z
N MET A 1 -12.68 -28.69 -21.62
CA MET A 1 -12.25 -27.38 -21.09
C MET A 1 -10.77 -27.25 -21.36
N SER A 2 -10.35 -26.39 -22.28
CA SER A 2 -8.93 -26.07 -22.46
C SER A 2 -8.45 -25.34 -21.21
N GLY A 3 -7.40 -25.86 -20.54
CA GLY A 3 -6.81 -25.17 -19.38
C GLY A 3 -6.38 -23.76 -19.76
N GLY A 4 -6.67 -22.79 -18.90
CA GLY A 4 -6.22 -21.41 -19.09
C GLY A 4 -4.69 -21.31 -19.11
N PRO A 5 -4.14 -20.13 -19.46
CA PRO A 5 -2.70 -19.91 -19.45
C PRO A 5 -2.09 -20.20 -18.07
N THR A 6 -1.03 -21.02 -18.06
CA THR A 6 -0.24 -21.32 -16.86
C THR A 6 0.72 -20.16 -16.57
N HIS A 7 0.83 -19.79 -15.29
CA HIS A 7 1.78 -18.78 -14.80
C HIS A 7 2.59 -19.39 -13.66
N ASP A 8 3.84 -18.97 -13.49
CA ASP A 8 4.69 -19.40 -12.37
C ASP A 8 4.13 -18.89 -11.03
N TYR A 9 3.56 -17.68 -11.04
CA TYR A 9 2.97 -17.05 -9.86
C TYR A 9 1.63 -16.38 -10.17
N ILE A 10 0.73 -16.41 -9.19
CA ILE A 10 -0.49 -15.60 -9.18
C ILE A 10 -0.42 -14.68 -7.95
N VAL A 11 -0.43 -13.38 -8.18
CA VAL A 11 -0.46 -12.36 -7.13
C VAL A 11 -1.87 -11.79 -7.04
N ILE A 12 -2.50 -11.97 -5.89
CA ILE A 12 -3.86 -11.48 -5.62
C ILE A 12 -3.72 -10.16 -4.85
N GLY A 13 -4.12 -9.06 -5.49
CA GLY A 13 -3.99 -7.70 -5.01
C GLY A 13 -2.67 -7.06 -5.44
N SER A 14 -2.77 -5.90 -6.08
CA SER A 14 -1.66 -5.11 -6.63
C SER A 14 -1.34 -3.87 -5.78
N GLY A 15 -1.55 -3.97 -4.47
CA GLY A 15 -1.21 -2.94 -3.50
C GLY A 15 0.30 -2.81 -3.23
N ALA A 16 0.66 -2.08 -2.17
CA ALA A 16 2.04 -1.78 -1.77
C ALA A 16 2.99 -3.00 -1.77
N GLY A 17 2.54 -4.16 -1.28
CA GLY A 17 3.32 -5.39 -1.27
C GLY A 17 3.22 -6.18 -2.58
N GLY A 18 2.00 -6.39 -3.07
CA GLY A 18 1.72 -7.26 -4.21
C GLY A 18 2.31 -6.75 -5.53
N ALA A 19 2.17 -5.46 -5.83
CA ALA A 19 2.76 -4.88 -7.04
C ALA A 19 4.29 -4.97 -7.04
N VAL A 20 4.93 -4.73 -5.89
CA VAL A 20 6.39 -4.83 -5.75
C VAL A 20 6.84 -6.27 -5.94
N LEU A 21 6.19 -7.24 -5.30
CA LEU A 21 6.50 -8.66 -5.48
C LEU A 21 6.33 -9.10 -6.94
N ALA A 22 5.20 -8.76 -7.57
CA ALA A 22 4.94 -9.10 -8.96
C ALA A 22 6.00 -8.53 -9.90
N ALA A 23 6.37 -7.26 -9.72
CA ALA A 23 7.41 -6.61 -10.52
C ALA A 23 8.77 -7.31 -10.34
N ARG A 24 9.18 -7.63 -9.10
CA ARG A 24 10.44 -8.32 -8.83
C ARG A 24 10.48 -9.73 -9.43
N LEU A 25 9.39 -10.49 -9.31
CA LEU A 25 9.29 -11.82 -9.93
C LEU A 25 9.39 -11.74 -11.45
N ALA A 26 8.74 -10.77 -12.07
CA ALA A 26 8.82 -10.55 -13.52
C ALA A 26 10.22 -10.11 -13.98
N GLU A 27 10.91 -9.25 -13.21
CA GLU A 27 12.30 -8.86 -13.45
C GLU A 27 13.26 -10.08 -13.41
N GLU A 28 12.95 -11.08 -12.58
CA GLU A 28 13.67 -12.36 -12.49
C GLU A 28 13.22 -13.40 -13.53
N GLY A 29 12.47 -12.97 -14.56
CA GLY A 29 12.06 -13.81 -15.69
C GLY A 29 10.91 -14.78 -15.40
N ARG A 30 10.16 -14.58 -14.30
CA ARG A 30 8.97 -15.38 -13.99
C ARG A 30 7.73 -14.86 -14.71
N THR A 31 6.84 -15.76 -15.08
CA THR A 31 5.49 -15.42 -15.58
C THR A 31 4.56 -15.18 -14.40
N VAL A 32 3.97 -13.97 -14.32
CA VAL A 32 3.16 -13.55 -13.18
C VAL A 32 1.79 -13.07 -13.65
N LEU A 33 0.74 -13.68 -13.13
CA LEU A 33 -0.64 -13.16 -13.24
C LEU A 33 -0.92 -12.28 -12.03
N VAL A 34 -1.37 -11.05 -12.25
CA VAL A 34 -1.85 -10.16 -11.19
C VAL A 34 -3.36 -10.04 -11.29
N ILE A 35 -4.05 -10.25 -10.18
CA ILE A 35 -5.50 -10.07 -10.06
C ILE A 35 -5.75 -8.91 -9.10
N GLU A 36 -6.32 -7.82 -9.61
CA GLU A 36 -6.70 -6.65 -8.82
C GLU A 36 -8.22 -6.47 -8.88
N ALA A 37 -8.82 -6.08 -7.75
CA ALA A 37 -10.26 -5.89 -7.67
C ALA A 37 -10.70 -4.61 -8.40
N GLY A 38 -9.84 -3.58 -8.42
CA GLY A 38 -10.10 -2.31 -9.10
C GLY A 38 -9.39 -2.14 -10.44
N GLY A 39 -9.57 -0.96 -11.03
CA GLY A 39 -8.91 -0.56 -12.27
C GLY A 39 -7.56 0.11 -12.07
N ASP A 40 -6.99 0.60 -13.17
CA ASP A 40 -5.87 1.54 -13.14
C ASP A 40 -6.40 2.96 -12.82
N PRO A 41 -6.06 3.55 -11.67
CA PRO A 41 -6.52 4.89 -11.31
C PRO A 41 -5.96 5.99 -12.22
N LEU A 42 -4.94 5.69 -13.01
CA LEU A 42 -4.35 6.62 -13.98
C LEU A 42 -4.86 6.42 -15.40
N ALA A 43 -5.69 5.40 -15.63
CA ALA A 43 -6.38 5.26 -16.91
C ALA A 43 -7.32 6.46 -17.10
N LYS A 44 -7.34 7.01 -18.32
CA LYS A 44 -8.30 8.06 -18.66
C LYS A 44 -9.69 7.43 -18.75
N THR A 45 -10.44 7.55 -17.67
CA THR A 45 -11.85 7.16 -17.60
C THR A 45 -12.68 8.42 -17.46
N ASP A 46 -13.74 8.53 -18.27
CA ASP A 46 -14.80 9.50 -18.00
C ASP A 46 -15.67 8.92 -16.89
N ASP A 47 -15.33 9.26 -15.65
CA ASP A 47 -16.06 8.82 -14.45
C ASP A 47 -17.20 9.78 -14.06
N GLY A 48 -17.45 10.82 -14.88
CA GLY A 48 -18.49 11.82 -14.66
C GLY A 48 -18.25 12.71 -13.44
N SER A 49 -17.07 12.66 -12.82
CA SER A 49 -16.72 13.46 -11.66
C SER A 49 -16.14 14.82 -12.06
N ASP A 50 -16.35 15.84 -11.22
CA ASP A 50 -15.74 17.16 -11.40
C ASP A 50 -14.20 17.12 -11.26
N MET A 51 -13.67 16.09 -10.61
CA MET A 51 -12.23 15.85 -10.42
C MET A 51 -11.89 14.43 -10.90
N PRO A 52 -11.40 14.28 -12.14
CA PRO A 52 -11.04 12.97 -12.67
C PRO A 52 -10.11 12.19 -11.73
N LEU A 53 -10.35 10.90 -11.57
CA LEU A 53 -9.56 10.03 -10.67
C LEU A 53 -8.05 10.14 -10.87
N ALA A 54 -7.62 10.19 -12.14
CA ALA A 54 -6.21 10.31 -12.48
C ALA A 54 -5.59 11.60 -11.92
N ASP A 55 -6.33 12.72 -11.92
CA ASP A 55 -5.83 14.00 -11.40
C ASP A 55 -5.78 13.98 -9.87
N ALA A 56 -6.79 13.39 -9.21
CA ALA A 56 -6.79 13.19 -7.76
C ALA A 56 -5.57 12.38 -7.29
N CYS A 57 -5.17 11.34 -8.03
CA CYS A 57 -4.00 10.52 -7.71
C CYS A 57 -2.65 11.16 -8.05
N ARG A 58 -2.57 11.87 -9.19
CA ARG A 58 -1.27 12.37 -9.69
C ARG A 58 -0.78 13.59 -8.95
N VAL A 59 -1.68 14.35 -8.33
CA VAL A 59 -1.33 15.57 -7.60
C VAL A 59 -1.16 15.23 -6.11
N PRO A 60 0.08 15.26 -5.58
CA PRO A 60 0.38 14.99 -4.16
C PRO A 60 -0.56 15.68 -3.15
N ALA A 61 -0.88 16.94 -3.40
CA ALA A 61 -1.74 17.74 -2.53
C ALA A 61 -3.21 17.28 -2.50
N PHE A 62 -3.62 16.43 -3.45
CA PHE A 62 -5.00 15.95 -3.59
C PHE A 62 -5.21 14.58 -2.95
N HIS A 63 -4.26 14.07 -2.17
CA HIS A 63 -4.38 12.75 -1.54
C HIS A 63 -5.67 12.59 -0.70
N ALA A 64 -6.17 13.66 -0.09
CA ALA A 64 -7.44 13.64 0.65
C ALA A 64 -8.63 13.40 -0.29
N PHE A 65 -8.66 14.08 -1.45
CA PHE A 65 -9.68 13.84 -2.48
C PHE A 65 -9.56 12.45 -3.08
N ALA A 66 -8.34 11.98 -3.37
CA ALA A 66 -8.12 10.62 -3.84
C ALA A 66 -8.62 9.58 -2.84
N SER A 67 -8.51 9.85 -1.53
CA SER A 67 -8.96 8.92 -0.49
C SER A 67 -10.47 8.77 -0.39
N GLU A 68 -11.23 9.75 -0.88
CA GLU A 68 -12.69 9.76 -0.86
C GLU A 68 -13.30 9.59 -2.25
N HIS A 69 -12.46 9.48 -3.30
CA HIS A 69 -12.92 9.45 -4.68
C HIS A 69 -13.72 8.16 -4.98
N PRO A 70 -14.96 8.25 -5.49
CA PRO A 70 -15.85 7.10 -5.68
C PRO A 70 -15.29 6.06 -6.66
N GLY A 71 -14.45 6.48 -7.61
CA GLY A 71 -13.76 5.60 -8.55
C GLY A 71 -12.73 4.63 -7.94
N MET A 72 -12.36 4.78 -6.66
CA MET A 72 -11.39 3.88 -6.02
C MET A 72 -11.60 3.62 -4.52
N ALA A 73 -12.38 4.46 -3.83
CA ALA A 73 -12.57 4.35 -2.40
C ALA A 73 -13.35 3.07 -2.06
N GLU A 74 -12.75 2.23 -1.22
CA GLU A 74 -13.35 1.01 -0.69
C GLU A 74 -13.39 1.15 0.83
N ASN A 75 -14.52 1.64 1.35
CA ASN A 75 -14.67 1.96 2.77
C ASN A 75 -15.21 0.76 3.54
N HIS A 76 -14.43 0.28 4.51
CA HIS A 76 -14.86 -0.76 5.43
C HIS A 76 -15.19 -0.18 6.80
N TRP A 77 -16.08 -0.86 7.53
CA TRP A 77 -16.39 -0.54 8.91
C TRP A 77 -16.00 -1.74 9.76
N VAL A 78 -15.01 -1.53 10.64
CA VAL A 78 -14.36 -2.62 11.37
C VAL A 78 -14.57 -2.47 12.87
N ARG A 79 -14.70 -3.61 13.53
CA ARG A 79 -14.67 -3.70 14.99
C ARG A 79 -13.24 -4.00 15.41
N HIS A 80 -12.62 -3.09 16.17
CA HIS A 80 -11.28 -3.28 16.71
C HIS A 80 -11.30 -4.13 17.98
N TYR A 81 -12.43 -4.12 18.70
CA TYR A 81 -12.59 -4.80 19.97
C TYR A 81 -13.80 -5.73 19.95
N GLU A 82 -13.64 -6.92 20.54
CA GLU A 82 -14.75 -7.85 20.75
C GLU A 82 -15.77 -7.28 21.75
N ASN A 83 -15.30 -6.57 22.78
CA ASN A 83 -16.12 -5.97 23.82
C ASN A 83 -16.82 -4.68 23.34
N GLN A 84 -18.16 -4.64 23.45
CA GLN A 84 -18.98 -3.51 22.99
C GLN A 84 -18.70 -2.20 23.73
N GLU A 85 -18.53 -2.26 25.05
CA GLU A 85 -18.25 -1.06 25.86
C GLU A 85 -16.92 -0.43 25.46
N MET A 86 -15.89 -1.25 25.25
CA MET A 86 -14.59 -0.80 24.73
C MET A 86 -14.69 -0.26 23.31
N GLN A 87 -15.49 -0.90 22.45
CA GLN A 87 -15.72 -0.43 21.08
C GLN A 87 -16.41 0.94 21.05
N GLU A 88 -17.40 1.18 21.92
CA GLU A 88 -18.11 2.46 22.04
C GLU A 88 -17.28 3.59 22.65
N ARG A 89 -16.17 3.26 23.32
CA ARG A 89 -15.21 4.26 23.83
C ARG A 89 -14.31 4.83 22.73
N ASP A 90 -14.21 4.18 21.58
CA ASP A 90 -13.51 4.75 20.42
C ASP A 90 -14.31 5.94 19.89
N TRP A 91 -13.70 7.13 19.89
CA TRP A 91 -14.36 8.35 19.45
C TRP A 91 -14.74 8.35 17.96
N ARG A 92 -14.16 7.45 17.16
CA ARG A 92 -14.49 7.26 15.73
C ARG A 92 -15.55 6.19 15.48
N TYR A 93 -16.05 5.54 16.52
CA TYR A 93 -17.06 4.50 16.37
C TYR A 93 -18.40 5.08 15.91
N SER A 94 -18.96 4.49 14.85
CA SER A 94 -20.29 4.80 14.36
C SER A 94 -21.27 3.71 14.80
N LYS A 95 -22.28 4.09 15.59
CA LYS A 95 -23.38 3.19 15.98
C LYS A 95 -24.22 2.74 14.79
N GLU A 96 -24.37 3.58 13.77
CA GLU A 96 -25.15 3.24 12.56
C GLU A 96 -24.47 2.16 11.72
N LYS A 97 -23.13 2.22 11.63
CA LYS A 97 -22.34 1.30 10.80
C LYS A 97 -21.72 0.14 11.58
N ASP A 98 -21.96 0.08 12.89
CA ASP A 98 -21.41 -0.89 13.83
C ASP A 98 -19.89 -1.06 13.71
N GLY A 99 -19.16 0.05 13.63
CA GLY A 99 -17.70 -0.01 13.50
C GLY A 99 -17.01 1.34 13.37
N VAL A 100 -15.69 1.28 13.21
CA VAL A 100 -14.82 2.41 12.90
C VAL A 100 -14.47 2.37 11.42
N LEU A 101 -14.51 3.54 10.77
CA LEU A 101 -14.16 3.66 9.36
C LEU A 101 -12.69 3.26 9.14
N TYR A 102 -12.48 2.31 8.23
CA TYR A 102 -11.18 1.83 7.78
C TYR A 102 -11.09 1.98 6.26
N PRO A 103 -10.63 3.15 5.77
CA PRO A 103 -10.62 3.46 4.35
C PRO A 103 -9.54 2.65 3.61
N ARG A 104 -9.89 2.06 2.48
CA ARG A 104 -9.00 1.31 1.59
C ARG A 104 -9.19 1.75 0.15
N VAL A 105 -8.29 1.26 -0.71
CA VAL A 105 -8.35 1.47 -2.16
C VAL A 105 -8.62 0.16 -2.85
N ARG A 106 -9.49 0.22 -3.84
CA ARG A 106 -9.69 -0.81 -4.84
C ARG A 106 -9.11 -0.32 -6.17
N GLY A 107 -7.93 -0.82 -6.55
CA GLY A 107 -7.24 -0.39 -7.77
C GLY A 107 -5.73 -0.63 -7.75
N LEU A 108 -5.10 -0.49 -8.92
CA LEU A 108 -3.65 -0.66 -9.06
C LEU A 108 -2.89 0.27 -8.11
N GLY A 109 -1.91 -0.27 -7.38
CA GLY A 109 -1.16 0.44 -6.34
C GLY A 109 -1.82 0.38 -4.95
N GLY A 110 -3.12 0.07 -4.87
CA GLY A 110 -3.86 0.04 -3.61
C GLY A 110 -3.70 1.35 -2.83
N CYS A 111 -3.54 1.28 -1.51
CA CYS A 111 -3.41 2.48 -0.67
C CYS A 111 -2.19 3.36 -1.01
N THR A 112 -1.20 2.92 -1.79
CA THR A 112 -0.14 3.83 -2.24
C THR A 112 -0.65 4.85 -3.27
N ALA A 113 -1.80 4.62 -3.89
CA ALA A 113 -2.40 5.53 -4.85
C ALA A 113 -3.05 6.78 -4.19
N HIS A 114 -3.40 6.71 -2.89
CA HIS A 114 -4.11 7.79 -2.19
C HIS A 114 -3.47 8.24 -0.86
N HIS A 115 -2.36 7.63 -0.43
CA HIS A 115 -1.76 7.96 0.86
C HIS A 115 -1.11 9.36 0.86
N ALA A 116 -0.90 9.92 2.05
CA ALA A 116 -0.29 11.25 2.20
C ALA A 116 1.23 11.31 1.88
N MET A 117 1.80 10.27 1.25
CA MET A 117 3.23 10.12 0.93
C MET A 117 4.19 10.27 2.14
N ILE A 118 3.66 10.14 3.35
CA ILE A 118 4.48 10.16 4.56
C ILE A 118 5.31 8.88 4.59
N ILE A 119 6.63 9.03 4.52
CA ILE A 119 7.59 7.96 4.72
C ILE A 119 8.32 8.18 6.03
N VAL A 120 8.17 7.22 6.95
CA VAL A 120 8.87 7.22 8.24
C VAL A 120 9.78 6.00 8.26
N ARG A 121 11.06 6.22 8.52
CA ARG A 121 12.02 5.14 8.73
C ARG A 121 11.67 4.41 10.04
N PRO A 122 11.42 3.09 10.03
CA PRO A 122 11.10 2.36 11.25
C PRO A 122 12.29 2.34 12.22
N ASN A 123 12.01 2.29 13.53
CA ASN A 123 13.05 2.18 14.53
C ASN A 123 13.68 0.77 14.45
N HIS A 124 14.97 0.67 14.77
CA HIS A 124 15.64 -0.62 14.86
C HIS A 124 14.99 -1.55 15.89
N CYS A 125 14.41 -1.00 16.97
CA CYS A 125 13.71 -1.81 17.97
C CYS A 125 12.49 -2.53 17.39
N ASP A 126 11.77 -1.92 16.43
CA ASP A 126 10.58 -2.52 15.83
C ASP A 126 10.96 -3.77 15.00
N TRP A 127 12.00 -3.64 14.17
CA TRP A 127 12.53 -4.77 13.38
C TRP A 127 13.13 -5.86 14.26
N ASN A 128 13.95 -5.48 15.24
CA ASN A 128 14.56 -6.45 16.15
C ASN A 128 13.52 -7.15 17.03
N HIS A 129 12.40 -6.49 17.33
CA HIS A 129 11.27 -7.13 17.99
C HIS A 129 10.65 -8.22 17.11
N ILE A 130 10.42 -7.93 15.82
CA ILE A 130 9.92 -8.95 14.86
C ILE A 130 10.89 -10.13 14.80
N PHE A 131 12.19 -9.89 14.66
CA PHE A 131 13.21 -10.94 14.73
C PHE A 131 13.11 -11.76 16.04
N ALA A 132 12.96 -11.11 17.19
CA ALA A 132 12.90 -11.79 18.47
C ALA A 132 11.68 -12.72 18.61
N ILE A 133 10.53 -12.36 18.03
CA ILE A 133 9.31 -13.17 18.11
C ILE A 133 9.21 -14.25 17.04
N THR A 134 9.87 -14.06 15.88
CA THR A 134 9.83 -15.04 14.77
C THR A 134 11.04 -15.97 14.76
N GLY A 135 12.18 -15.54 15.31
CA GLY A 135 13.47 -16.21 15.19
C GLY A 135 14.11 -16.09 13.80
N ASP A 136 13.48 -15.36 12.85
CA ASP A 136 13.96 -15.23 11.48
C ASP A 136 14.90 -14.04 11.34
N GLU A 137 16.19 -14.35 11.13
CA GLU A 137 17.25 -13.35 11.05
C GLU A 137 17.08 -12.35 9.92
N SER A 138 16.32 -12.68 8.86
CA SER A 138 16.06 -11.75 7.75
C SER A 138 15.34 -10.48 8.21
N TRP A 139 14.63 -10.54 9.33
CA TRP A 139 13.95 -9.39 9.95
C TRP A 139 14.84 -8.54 10.86
N LYS A 140 16.10 -8.93 11.13
CA LYS A 140 17.01 -8.09 11.91
C LYS A 140 17.08 -6.69 11.31
N ALA A 141 17.11 -5.66 12.15
CA ALA A 141 17.15 -4.27 11.71
C ALA A 141 18.26 -4.03 10.69
N SER A 142 19.45 -4.61 10.89
CA SER A 142 20.59 -4.51 9.96
C SER A 142 20.26 -4.96 8.53
N HIS A 143 19.42 -5.98 8.36
CA HIS A 143 18.98 -6.44 7.04
C HIS A 143 17.87 -5.55 6.47
N MET A 144 16.88 -5.21 7.30
CA MET A 144 15.73 -4.41 6.88
C MET A 144 16.09 -2.97 6.50
N GLN A 145 17.12 -2.39 7.13
CA GLN A 145 17.63 -1.08 6.72
C GLN A 145 18.19 -1.07 5.29
N GLY A 146 18.84 -2.15 4.87
CA GLY A 146 19.30 -2.27 3.48
C GLY A 146 18.15 -2.26 2.47
N TYR A 147 16.97 -2.80 2.82
CA TYR A 147 15.78 -2.66 1.98
C TYR A 147 15.23 -1.24 1.95
N PHE A 148 15.29 -0.52 3.08
CA PHE A 148 14.89 0.90 3.13
C PHE A 148 15.72 1.76 2.17
N GLU A 149 17.03 1.52 2.11
CA GLU A 149 17.93 2.22 1.17
C GLU A 149 17.61 1.87 -0.29
N ARG A 150 17.24 0.61 -0.58
CA ARG A 150 16.87 0.16 -1.94
C ARG A 150 15.57 0.77 -2.45
N ILE A 151 14.60 1.06 -1.58
CA ILE A 151 13.34 1.69 -1.98
C ILE A 151 13.47 3.20 -2.18
N GLU A 152 14.46 3.82 -1.52
CA GLU A 152 14.69 5.25 -1.61
C GLU A 152 15.32 5.64 -2.96
N ARG A 153 14.79 6.69 -3.60
CA ARG A 153 15.44 7.37 -4.72
C ARG A 153 15.50 8.87 -4.45
N CYS A 154 16.24 9.28 -3.43
CA CYS A 154 16.43 10.69 -3.08
C CYS A 154 17.23 11.43 -4.17
N ARG A 155 16.52 12.27 -4.93
CA ARG A 155 17.10 13.08 -6.03
C ARG A 155 17.43 14.52 -5.64
N TYR A 156 17.02 14.98 -4.46
CA TYR A 156 17.24 16.37 -4.00
C TYR A 156 18.61 16.60 -3.35
N ARG A 157 19.35 15.54 -3.01
CA ARG A 157 20.76 15.63 -2.56
C ARG A 157 21.68 15.76 -3.77
N PHE A 158 22.53 16.80 -3.77
CA PHE A 158 23.59 16.98 -4.77
C PHE A 158 24.53 15.76 -4.79
N LEU A 159 25.02 15.38 -5.97
CA LEU A 159 25.62 14.07 -6.26
C LEU A 159 26.63 13.58 -5.22
N LEU A 160 27.49 14.46 -4.71
CA LEU A 160 28.51 14.16 -3.70
C LEU A 160 27.91 13.71 -2.35
N TRP A 161 26.79 14.28 -1.92
CA TRP A 161 26.15 13.95 -0.63
C TRP A 161 25.39 12.63 -0.66
N ARG A 162 25.12 12.07 -1.85
CA ARG A 162 24.52 10.74 -1.98
C ARG A 162 25.53 9.62 -1.68
N TRP A 163 26.82 9.86 -1.98
CA TRP A 163 27.88 8.88 -1.72
C TRP A 163 28.38 8.88 -0.28
N LEU A 164 28.24 10.00 0.44
CA LEU A 164 28.70 10.12 1.83
C LEU A 164 27.66 9.66 2.87
N ALA A 165 26.42 9.39 2.44
CA ALA A 165 25.30 9.06 3.32
C ALA A 165 24.81 7.61 3.20
N ALA A 166 25.45 6.83 2.32
CA ALA A 166 25.34 5.37 2.26
C ALA A 166 26.51 4.77 3.05
#